data_AF-A0A9P0D2A8-F1
#
_entry.id   AF-A0A9P0D2A8-F1
#
_cell.length_a   1.000
_cell.length_b   1.000
_cell.length_c   1.000
_cell.angle_alpha   90.00
_cell.angle_beta   90.00
_cell.angle_gamma   90.00
#
_symmetry.space_group_name_H-M   'P 1'
#
loop_
_entity.id
_entity.type
_entity.pdbx_description
1 polymer ?
#
loop_
_entity_poly.entity_id
_entity_poly.type
_entity_poly.pdbx_seq_one_letter_code
_entity_poly.pdbx_strand_id
1 'polypeptide(L)'
;MYGISYKDAATSHLKVAIIDKTNPYGKITAEREILVKNTLMAELDKTVLYASCSKTKPPIFRFWTHSGEIMRVTCDDDLTLEWLKIKVPTLKIWKGATITIVRMDELPKLTKAALWIQREAQA
;
A
#
# COMPACT_ATOMS: atom_id res chain seq x y z
N MET A 1 10.51 17.28 -21.67
CA MET A 1 10.01 15.89 -21.74
C MET A 1 10.82 15.06 -20.76
N TYR A 2 10.30 14.76 -19.57
CA TYR A 2 11.02 13.94 -18.59
C TYR A 2 10.89 12.48 -19.00
N GLY A 3 12.00 11.91 -19.47
CA GLY A 3 12.10 10.49 -19.77
C GLY A 3 11.81 9.69 -18.51
N ILE A 4 10.74 8.91 -18.54
CA ILE A 4 10.52 7.84 -17.58
C ILE A 4 11.67 6.86 -17.84
N SER A 5 12.68 6.88 -16.98
CA SER A 5 13.77 5.91 -17.02
C SER A 5 13.15 4.51 -17.03
N TYR A 6 13.52 3.66 -17.98
CA TYR A 6 12.96 2.31 -18.13
C TYR A 6 13.03 1.48 -16.83
N LYS A 7 13.98 1.80 -15.93
CA LYS A 7 14.10 1.22 -14.59
C LYS A 7 12.94 1.58 -13.64
N ASP A 8 12.35 2.78 -13.78
CA ASP A 8 11.20 3.21 -12.96
C ASP A 8 9.89 2.57 -13.45
N ALA A 9 9.71 2.44 -14.76
CA ALA A 9 8.57 1.72 -15.32
C ALA A 9 8.59 0.23 -14.94
N ALA A 10 9.79 -0.38 -14.96
CA ALA A 10 9.99 -1.77 -14.57
C ALA A 10 9.88 -2.01 -13.05
N THR A 11 9.83 -0.99 -12.19
CA THR A 11 9.65 -1.17 -10.75
C THR A 11 8.31 -0.62 -10.24
N SER A 12 7.51 0.02 -11.11
CA SER A 12 6.19 0.53 -10.74
C SER A 12 5.23 -0.58 -10.29
N HIS A 13 5.32 -1.76 -10.91
CA HIS A 13 4.45 -2.89 -10.55
C HIS A 13 4.77 -3.48 -9.16
N LEU A 14 5.96 -3.20 -8.61
CA LEU A 14 6.38 -3.57 -7.26
C LEU A 14 5.93 -2.55 -6.21
N LYS A 15 5.46 -1.37 -6.63
CA LYS A 15 4.89 -0.33 -5.77
C LYS A 15 3.40 -0.57 -5.64
N VAL A 16 2.99 -0.93 -4.44
CA VAL A 16 1.59 -1.21 -4.12
C VAL A 16 1.10 -0.37 -2.96
N ALA A 17 -0.21 -0.24 -2.87
CA ALA A 17 -0.86 0.40 -1.76
C ALA A 17 -1.83 -0.55 -1.07
N ILE A 18 -1.79 -0.55 0.24
CA ILE A 18 -2.73 -1.23 1.11
C ILE A 18 -3.84 -0.23 1.42
N ILE A 19 -5.07 -0.61 1.08
CA ILE A 19 -6.27 0.21 1.28
C ILE A 19 -7.35 -0.55 2.03
N ASP A 20 -8.20 0.17 2.74
CA ASP A 20 -9.40 -0.37 3.36
C ASP A 20 -10.60 -0.26 2.41
N LYS A 21 -11.03 -1.38 1.81
CA LYS A 21 -12.16 -1.44 0.88
C LYS A 21 -13.49 -1.10 1.54
N THR A 22 -13.59 -1.15 2.88
CA THR A 22 -14.81 -0.69 3.57
C THR A 22 -14.97 0.82 3.54
N ASN A 23 -13.88 1.54 3.31
CA ASN A 23 -13.91 2.97 3.10
C ASN A 23 -14.01 3.26 1.59
N PRO A 24 -15.00 4.04 1.12
CA PRO A 24 -15.10 4.41 -0.30
C PRO A 24 -13.87 5.17 -0.82
N TYR A 25 -13.05 5.74 0.08
CA TYR A 25 -11.80 6.42 -0.26
C TYR A 25 -10.54 5.57 0.00
N GLY A 26 -10.68 4.31 0.45
CA GLY A 26 -9.56 3.43 0.74
C GLY A 26 -8.70 3.85 1.94
N LYS A 27 -9.15 4.82 2.73
CA LYS A 27 -8.36 5.49 3.77
C LYS A 27 -8.16 4.63 5.02
N ILE A 28 -6.92 4.61 5.48
CA ILE A 28 -6.45 3.99 6.73
C ILE A 28 -5.95 5.11 7.64
N THR A 29 -6.68 5.36 8.73
CA THR A 29 -6.28 6.31 9.77
C THR A 29 -4.97 5.87 10.44
N ALA A 30 -4.23 6.80 11.04
CA ALA A 30 -2.94 6.50 11.67
C ALA A 30 -3.03 5.39 12.75
N GLU A 31 -4.11 5.37 13.53
CA GLU A 31 -4.33 4.31 14.53
C GLU A 31 -4.50 2.93 13.89
N ARG A 32 -5.26 2.87 12.77
CA ARG A 32 -5.45 1.63 12.02
C ARG A 32 -4.19 1.22 11.29
N GLU A 33 -3.41 2.17 10.79
CA GLU A 33 -2.12 1.92 10.13
C GLU A 33 -1.17 1.17 11.08
N ILE A 34 -1.06 1.60 12.34
CA ILE A 34 -0.22 0.92 13.34
C ILE A 34 -0.65 -0.54 13.49
N LEU A 35 -1.96 -0.81 13.51
CA LEU A 35 -2.49 -2.17 13.57
C LEU A 35 -2.16 -2.99 12.32
N VAL A 36 -2.31 -2.39 11.13
CA VAL A 36 -1.93 -3.03 9.86
C VAL A 36 -0.45 -3.38 9.88
N LYS A 37 0.38 -2.41 10.26
CA LYS A 37 1.83 -2.53 10.33
C LYS A 37 2.27 -3.64 11.27
N ASN A 38 1.75 -3.66 12.50
CA ASN A 38 2.09 -4.67 13.50
C ASN A 38 1.65 -6.07 13.07
N THR A 39 0.44 -6.19 12.50
CA THR A 39 -0.08 -7.48 12.06
C THR A 39 0.69 -8.01 10.85
N LEU A 40 1.02 -7.14 9.90
CA LEU A 40 1.81 -7.53 8.73
C LEU A 40 3.24 -7.91 9.14
N MET A 41 3.86 -7.18 10.07
CA MET A 41 5.17 -7.53 10.62
C MET A 41 5.14 -8.87 11.34
N ALA A 42 4.12 -9.15 12.15
CA ALA A 42 3.98 -10.44 12.81
C ALA A 42 3.82 -11.61 11.80
N GLU A 43 3.08 -11.42 10.71
CA GLU A 43 2.97 -12.44 9.65
C GLU A 43 4.24 -12.57 8.81
N LEU A 44 4.96 -11.46 8.61
CA LEU A 44 6.27 -11.45 7.97
C LEU A 44 7.26 -12.26 8.81
N ASP A 45 7.34 -12.01 10.12
CA ASP A 45 8.21 -12.74 11.04
C ASP A 45 7.90 -14.25 11.02
N LYS A 46 6.61 -14.63 11.08
CA LYS A 46 6.22 -16.06 10.94
C LYS A 46 6.69 -16.65 9.61
N THR A 47 6.56 -15.91 8.52
CA THR A 47 6.98 -16.36 7.19
C THR A 47 8.49 -16.47 7.10
N VAL A 48 9.24 -15.50 7.64
CA VAL A 48 10.70 -15.53 7.69
C VAL A 48 11.19 -16.71 8.54
N LEU A 49 10.57 -16.96 9.69
CA LEU A 49 10.87 -18.13 10.53
C LEU A 49 10.61 -19.44 9.79
N TYR A 50 9.51 -19.54 9.04
CA TYR A 50 9.20 -20.72 8.24
C TYR A 50 10.13 -20.88 7.01
N ALA A 51 10.50 -19.76 6.36
CA ALA A 51 11.46 -19.68 5.28
C ALA A 51 12.92 -19.85 5.75
N SER A 52 13.18 -19.81 7.06
CA SER A 52 14.47 -20.25 7.62
C SER A 52 14.57 -21.79 7.61
N CYS A 53 13.41 -22.46 7.64
CA CYS A 53 13.28 -23.91 7.72
C CYS A 53 13.15 -24.57 6.34
N SER A 54 12.50 -23.89 5.38
CA SER A 54 12.49 -24.27 3.95
C SER A 54 13.48 -23.37 3.21
N LYS A 55 14.28 -23.86 2.26
CA LYS A 55 15.26 -23.04 1.48
C LYS A 55 14.62 -22.00 0.53
N THR A 56 13.46 -21.48 0.89
CA THR A 56 12.67 -20.50 0.15
C THR A 56 13.13 -19.10 0.54
N LYS A 57 13.35 -18.21 -0.44
CA LYS A 57 13.73 -16.82 -0.17
C LYS A 57 12.61 -16.13 0.63
N PRO A 58 12.90 -15.48 1.77
CA PRO A 58 11.88 -14.75 2.50
C PRO A 58 11.43 -13.52 1.69
N PRO A 59 10.17 -13.06 1.86
CA PRO A 59 9.69 -11.83 1.24
C PRO A 59 10.46 -10.61 1.78
N ILE A 60 10.92 -9.74 0.87
CA ILE A 60 11.76 -8.56 1.19
C ILE A 60 11.05 -7.28 0.74
N PHE A 61 10.82 -6.37 1.67
CA PHE A 61 10.26 -5.04 1.40
C PHE A 61 11.37 -3.99 1.40
N ARG A 62 11.43 -3.14 0.36
CA ARG A 62 12.39 -2.04 0.28
C ARG A 62 11.96 -0.83 1.09
N PHE A 63 10.71 -0.44 0.93
CA PHE A 63 10.20 0.79 1.53
C PHE A 63 8.76 0.61 2.00
N TRP A 64 8.49 1.21 3.15
CA TRP A 64 7.15 1.34 3.69
C TRP A 64 6.90 2.80 4.04
N THR A 65 5.83 3.37 3.50
CA THR A 65 5.51 4.78 3.71
C THR A 65 4.01 4.93 3.87
N HIS A 66 3.59 5.58 4.95
CA HIS A 66 2.22 6.04 5.09
C HIS A 66 2.15 7.51 4.69
N SER A 67 1.26 7.84 3.77
CA SER A 67 1.09 9.22 3.31
C SER A 67 -0.34 9.42 2.84
N GLY A 68 -1.00 10.45 3.39
CA GLY A 68 -2.37 10.81 3.01
C GLY A 68 -3.40 9.73 3.32
N GLU A 69 -3.26 9.07 4.48
CA GLU A 69 -4.15 7.98 4.92
C GLU A 69 -4.08 6.73 4.02
N ILE A 70 -3.02 6.57 3.23
CA ILE A 70 -2.77 5.40 2.39
C ILE A 70 -1.40 4.83 2.73
N MET A 71 -1.34 3.52 2.87
CA MET A 71 -0.14 2.79 3.23
C MET A 71 0.52 2.21 1.97
N ARG A 72 1.67 2.75 1.59
CA ARG A 72 2.41 2.41 0.37
C ARG A 72 3.56 1.48 0.70
N VAL A 73 3.66 0.38 -0.03
CA VAL A 73 4.68 -0.64 0.14
C VAL A 73 5.41 -0.82 -1.18
N THR A 74 6.74 -0.85 -1.13
CA THR A 74 7.58 -1.22 -2.28
C THR A 74 8.19 -2.58 -2.02
N CYS A 75 7.78 -3.57 -2.80
CA CYS A 75 8.36 -4.91 -2.80
C CYS A 75 9.73 -4.89 -3.50
N ASP A 76 10.66 -5.74 -3.06
CA ASP A 76 11.96 -5.91 -3.75
C ASP A 76 11.84 -6.80 -4.99
N ASP A 77 10.95 -7.79 -4.94
CA ASP A 77 10.73 -8.79 -5.99
C ASP A 77 9.24 -9.17 -6.15
N ASP A 78 8.91 -9.78 -7.29
CA ASP A 78 7.56 -10.24 -7.61
C ASP A 78 7.06 -11.32 -6.64
N LEU A 79 7.95 -12.16 -6.10
CA LEU A 79 7.60 -13.17 -5.10
C LEU A 79 7.07 -12.52 -3.82
N THR A 80 7.71 -11.44 -3.39
CA THR A 80 7.25 -10.63 -2.26
C THR A 80 5.89 -9.99 -2.55
N LEU A 81 5.68 -9.51 -3.78
CA LEU A 81 4.40 -8.95 -4.22
C LEU A 81 3.29 -10.00 -4.18
N GLU A 82 3.53 -11.20 -4.69
CA GLU A 82 2.59 -12.32 -4.66
C GLU A 82 2.26 -12.76 -3.23
N TRP A 83 3.29 -12.91 -2.39
CA TRP A 83 3.09 -13.20 -0.97
C TRP A 83 2.20 -12.15 -0.31
N LEU A 84 2.47 -10.88 -0.56
CA LEU A 84 1.69 -9.77 -0.01
C LEU A 84 0.24 -9.84 -0.51
N LYS A 85 0.02 -10.06 -1.81
CA LYS A 85 -1.31 -10.23 -2.44
C LYS A 85 -2.12 -11.37 -1.84
N ILE A 86 -1.48 -12.46 -1.46
CA ILE A 86 -2.14 -13.60 -0.82
C ILE A 86 -2.43 -13.28 0.65
N LYS A 87 -1.45 -12.71 1.36
CA LYS A 87 -1.55 -12.53 2.81
C LYS A 87 -2.45 -11.38 3.23
N VAL A 88 -2.28 -10.19 2.67
CA VAL A 88 -3.04 -9.00 3.09
C VAL A 88 -4.56 -9.18 3.09
N PRO A 89 -5.21 -9.76 2.06
CA PRO A 89 -6.66 -10.00 2.11
C PRO A 89 -7.09 -11.05 3.14
N THR A 90 -6.16 -11.91 3.59
CA THR A 90 -6.44 -12.87 4.68
C THR A 90 -6.29 -12.26 6.07
N LEU A 91 -5.68 -11.07 6.19
CA LEU A 91 -5.49 -10.40 7.48
C LEU A 91 -6.79 -9.78 7.96
N LYS A 92 -7.35 -10.36 9.01
CA LYS A 92 -8.48 -9.79 9.75
C LYS A 92 -7.96 -8.92 10.88
N ILE A 93 -7.62 -7.67 10.55
CA ILE A 93 -6.92 -6.75 11.46
C ILE A 93 -7.90 -6.11 12.47
N TRP A 94 -9.11 -5.76 12.03
CA TRP A 94 -10.22 -5.35 12.91
C TRP A 94 -11.56 -5.89 12.41
N LYS A 95 -12.58 -5.82 13.27
CA LYS A 95 -13.92 -6.35 12.97
C LYS A 95 -14.52 -5.62 11.75
N GLY A 96 -14.74 -6.36 10.67
CA GLY A 96 -15.30 -5.85 9.43
C GLY A 96 -14.28 -5.25 8.45
N ALA A 97 -12.99 -5.18 8.78
CA ALA A 97 -11.95 -4.70 7.88
C ALA A 97 -11.88 -5.56 6.62
N THR A 98 -11.92 -4.93 5.44
CA THR A 98 -11.62 -5.60 4.17
C THR A 98 -10.43 -4.92 3.55
N ILE A 99 -9.23 -5.37 3.92
CA ILE A 99 -8.00 -4.78 3.42
C ILE A 99 -7.64 -5.42 2.09
N THR A 100 -7.28 -4.60 1.11
CA THR A 100 -6.90 -5.04 -0.22
C THR A 100 -5.65 -4.31 -0.67
N ILE A 101 -4.90 -4.97 -1.56
CA ILE A 101 -3.76 -4.37 -2.22
C ILE A 101 -4.19 -3.91 -3.60
N VAL A 102 -3.89 -2.66 -3.90
CA VAL A 102 -4.06 -2.08 -5.23
C VAL A 102 -2.70 -1.64 -5.75
N ARG A 103 -2.52 -1.64 -7.08
CA ARG A 103 -1.30 -1.06 -7.65
C ARG A 103 -1.30 0.44 -7.43
N MET A 104 -0.12 1.02 -7.25
CA MET A 104 0.00 2.46 -7.04
C MET A 104 -0.54 3.26 -8.24
N ASP A 105 -0.45 2.70 -9.45
CA ASP A 105 -0.99 3.29 -10.68
C ASP A 105 -2.52 3.26 -10.78
N GLU A 106 -3.18 2.39 -10.00
CA GLU A 106 -4.66 2.29 -9.93
C GLU A 106 -5.25 3.22 -8.87
N LEU A 107 -4.41 3.77 -7.97
CA LEU A 107 -4.88 4.78 -7.04
C LEU A 107 -5.20 6.07 -7.81
N PRO A 108 -6.38 6.68 -7.58
CA PRO A 108 -6.67 7.98 -8.12
C PRO A 108 -5.60 8.95 -7.61
N LYS A 109 -4.75 9.45 -8.52
CA LYS A 109 -3.86 10.55 -8.21
C LYS A 109 -4.76 11.71 -7.81
N LEU A 110 -4.72 12.09 -6.53
CA LEU A 110 -5.30 13.32 -6.01
C LEU A 110 -4.66 14.48 -6.79
N THR A 111 -5.24 14.79 -7.93
CA THR A 111 -4.96 16.00 -8.68
C THR A 111 -5.51 17.10 -7.80
N LYS A 112 -4.61 17.89 -7.19
CA LYS A 112 -5.01 19.07 -6.44
C LYS A 112 -5.80 19.97 -7.39
N ALA A 113 -7.12 19.90 -7.32
CA ALA A 113 -7.99 20.84 -8.02
C ALA A 113 -8.02 22.12 -7.18
N ALA A 114 -7.32 23.16 -7.66
CA ALA A 114 -7.47 24.49 -7.10
C ALA A 114 -8.75 25.10 -7.68
N LEU A 115 -9.83 25.07 -6.90
CA LEU A 115 -11.08 25.75 -7.25
C LEU A 115 -10.98 27.21 -6.80
N TRP A 116 -10.93 28.14 -7.74
CA TRP A 116 -11.02 29.56 -7.46
C TRP A 116 -12.49 29.95 -7.33
N ILE A 117 -12.95 30.25 -6.11
CA ILE A 117 -14.29 30.79 -5.88
C ILE A 117 -14.23 32.31 -6.07
N GLN A 118 -14.90 32.83 -7.09
CA GLN A 118 -15.06 34.28 -7.24
C GLN A 118 -16.00 34.78 -6.14
N ARG A 119 -15.50 35.70 -5.30
CA ARG A 119 -16.30 36.39 -4.29
C ARG A 119 -17.10 37.47 -5.03
N GLU A 120 -18.39 37.23 -5.26
CA GLU A 120 -19.29 38.28 -5.75
C GLU A 120 -19.27 39.44 -4.76
N ALA A 121 -18.87 40.61 -5.25
CA ALA A 121 -18.97 41.86 -4.50
C ALA A 121 -20.46 42.19 -4.38
N GLN A 122 -20.98 42.15 -3.15
CA GLN A 122 -22.31 42.70 -2.87
C GLN A 122 -22.25 44.21 -3.12
N ALA A 123 -23.00 44.66 -4.12
CA ALA A 123 -23.30 46.06 -4.39
C ALA A 123 -24.47 46.54 -3.53
#